data_AF-A0A5M6D1Z0-F1
#
_entry.id   AF-A0A5M6D1Z0-F1
#
_cell.length_a   1.000
_cell.length_b   1.000
_cell.length_c   1.000
_cell.angle_alpha   90.00
_cell.angle_beta   90.00
_cell.angle_gamma   90.00
#
_symmetry.space_group_name_H-M   'P 1'
#
loop_
_entity.id
_entity.type
_entity.pdbx_description
1 polymer ?
#
loop_
_entity_poly.entity_id
_entity_poly.type
_entity_poly.pdbx_seq_one_letter_code
_entity_poly.pdbx_strand_id
1 'polypeptide(L)' 'MANARRQHDWQLASTIVWITAEVNRDRKRRRKPFKPDDFNPCVTTKTAPAKASVEQVAGLLGAKFHPSSN' A
#
# COMPACT_ATOMS: atom_id res chain seq x y z
N MET A 1 36.29 15.42 -4.89
CA MET A 1 35.42 15.46 -3.69
C MET A 1 33.92 15.41 -4.00
N ALA A 2 33.43 15.97 -5.12
CA ALA A 2 31.99 15.92 -5.47
C ALA A 2 31.39 14.51 -5.57
N ASN A 3 32.16 13.53 -6.09
CA ASN A 3 31.71 12.14 -6.17
C ASN A 3 31.56 11.47 -4.80
N ALA A 4 32.45 11.76 -3.84
CA ALA A 4 32.38 11.16 -2.50
C ALA A 4 31.12 11.60 -1.75
N ARG A 5 30.76 12.89 -1.84
CA ARG A 5 29.54 13.42 -1.24
C ARG A 5 28.29 12.85 -1.91
N ARG A 6 28.27 12.81 -3.24
CA ARG A 6 27.18 12.18 -4.01
C ARG A 6 27.01 10.70 -3.64
N GLN A 7 28.10 9.98 -3.43
CA GLN A 7 28.08 8.55 -3.08
C GLN A 7 27.56 8.33 -1.66
N HIS A 8 27.95 9.19 -0.72
CA HIS A 8 27.40 9.21 0.64
C HIS A 8 25.89 9.51 0.64
N ASP A 9 25.45 10.51 -0.13
CA ASP A 9 24.03 10.88 -0.20
C ASP A 9 23.20 9.73 -0.82
N TRP A 10 23.76 9.02 -1.82
CA TRP A 10 23.17 7.80 -2.36
C TRP A 10 23.09 6.66 -1.34
N GLN A 11 24.13 6.48 -0.51
CA GLN A 11 24.13 5.48 0.55
C GLN A 11 23.05 5.77 1.60
N LEU A 12 22.89 7.03 2.02
CA LEU A 12 21.83 7.43 2.94
C LEU A 12 20.44 7.23 2.34
N ALA A 13 20.22 7.72 1.12
CA ALA A 13 18.93 7.62 0.43
C ALA A 13 18.51 6.16 0.23
N SER A 14 19.43 5.30 -0.23
CA SER A 14 19.15 3.86 -0.41
C SER A 14 18.83 3.15 0.90
N THR A 15 19.51 3.51 2.00
CA THR A 15 19.25 2.93 3.33
C THR A 15 17.86 3.31 3.84
N ILE A 16 17.46 4.58 3.70
CA ILE A 16 16.13 5.06 4.10
C ILE A 16 15.05 4.33 3.31
N VAL A 17 15.18 4.25 1.98
CA VAL A 17 14.23 3.53 1.12
C VAL A 17 14.11 2.06 1.53
N TRP A 18 15.22 1.40 1.86
CA TRP A 18 15.20 0.01 2.31
C TRP A 18 14.45 -0.16 3.64
N ILE A 19 14.71 0.70 4.63
CA ILE A 19 14.02 0.66 5.94
C ILE A 19 12.53 0.93 5.75
N THR A 20 12.16 1.97 5.00
CA THR A 20 10.75 2.33 4.77
C THR A 20 10.02 1.24 4.01
N ALA A 21 10.67 0.59 3.03
CA ALA A 21 10.12 -0.58 2.38
C ALA A 21 9.91 -1.70 3.41
N GLU A 22 10.93 -2.05 4.20
CA GLU A 22 10.85 -3.15 5.16
C GLU A 22 9.79 -2.95 6.25
N VAL A 23 9.61 -1.72 6.76
CA VAL A 23 8.56 -1.38 7.73
C VAL A 23 7.16 -1.53 7.13
N ASN A 24 6.99 -1.16 5.85
CA ASN A 24 5.71 -1.33 5.14
C ASN A 24 5.51 -2.76 4.61
N ARG A 25 6.55 -3.60 4.60
CA ARG A 25 6.45 -5.03 4.30
C ARG A 25 5.96 -5.77 5.54
N ASP A 26 4.65 -5.80 5.75
CA ASP A 26 4.06 -6.70 6.74
C ASP A 26 4.21 -8.16 6.25
N ARG A 27 5.32 -8.80 6.63
CA ARG A 27 5.68 -10.18 6.29
C ARG A 27 4.64 -11.19 6.80
N LYS A 28 3.88 -10.85 7.84
CA LYS A 28 2.83 -11.72 8.40
C LYS A 28 1.52 -11.59 7.61
N ARG A 29 1.22 -10.40 7.07
CA ARG A 29 0.02 -10.16 6.25
C ARG A 29 0.18 -10.56 4.78
N ARG A 30 1.37 -10.47 4.20
CA ARG A 30 1.59 -10.87 2.80
C ARG A 30 2.00 -12.34 2.68
N ARG A 31 1.11 -13.16 2.11
CA ARG A 31 1.37 -14.56 1.76
C ARG A 31 2.22 -14.78 0.49
N LYS A 32 2.44 -13.74 -0.33
CA LYS A 32 3.14 -13.85 -1.62
C LYS A 32 4.52 -13.18 -1.56
N PRO A 33 5.56 -13.79 -2.15
CA PRO A 33 6.87 -13.15 -2.32
C PRO A 33 6.75 -11.83 -3.08
N PHE A 34 7.62 -10.87 -2.76
CA PHE A 34 7.67 -9.59 -3.46
C PHE A 34 8.14 -9.80 -4.90
N LYS A 35 7.43 -9.18 -5.84
CA LYS A 35 7.86 -9.08 -7.23
C LYS A 35 8.57 -7.74 -7.45
N PRO A 36 9.50 -7.64 -8.42
CA PRO A 36 10.12 -6.37 -8.78
C PRO A 36 9.09 -5.26 -9.05
N ASP A 37 7.95 -5.60 -9.65
CA ASP A 37 6.85 -4.67 -9.95
C ASP A 37 6.19 -4.06 -8.68
N ASP A 38 6.24 -4.74 -7.53
CA ASP A 38 5.72 -4.20 -6.26
C ASP A 38 6.49 -2.95 -5.80
N PHE A 39 7.69 -2.73 -6.32
CA PHE A 39 8.55 -1.59 -5.98
C PHE A 39 8.49 -0.46 -7.02
N ASN A 40 7.61 -0.54 -8.01
CA ASN A 40 7.48 0.50 -9.01
C ASN A 40 6.75 1.72 -8.42
N PRO A 41 7.42 2.86 -8.20
CA PRO A 41 6.80 4.04 -7.60
C PRO A 41 5.72 4.66 -8.51
N CYS A 42 5.75 4.36 -9.81
CA CYS A 42 4.77 4.85 -10.78
C CYS A 42 3.47 4.03 -10.76
N VAL A 43 3.43 2.89 -10.06
CA VAL A 43 2.24 2.03 -9.99
C VAL A 43 1.57 2.26 -8.65
N THR A 44 0.62 3.19 -8.61
CA THR A 44 -0.26 3.34 -7.45
C THR A 44 -1.11 2.09 -7.29
N THR A 45 -0.91 1.34 -6.21
CA THR A 45 -1.79 0.24 -5.84
C THR A 45 -3.13 0.81 -5.40
N LYS A 46 -4.13 0.77 -6.29
CA LYS A 46 -5.51 1.14 -5.93
C LYS A 46 -5.98 0.14 -4.89
N THR A 47 -6.34 0.61 -3.69
CA THR A 47 -7.03 -0.20 -2.70
C THR A 47 -8.32 -0.70 -3.33
N ALA A 48 -8.41 -2.02 -3.55
CA ALA A 48 -9.64 -2.61 -4.01
C ALA A 48 -10.73 -2.34 -2.97
N PRO A 49 -11.93 -1.84 -3.37
CA PRO A 49 -13.01 -1.66 -2.43
C PRO A 49 -13.36 -2.99 -1.78
N ALA A 50 -13.64 -2.96 -0.48
CA ALA A 50 -14.06 -4.15 0.25
C ALA A 50 -15.28 -4.77 -0.44
N LYS A 51 -15.25 -6.09 -0.66
CA LYS A 51 -16.41 -6.83 -1.18
C LYS A 51 -17.46 -6.94 -0.07
N ALA A 52 -18.24 -5.88 0.11
CA ALA A 52 -19.36 -5.83 1.05
C ALA A 52 -20.64 -5.50 0.28
N SER A 53 -21.76 -6.11 0.68
CA SER A 53 -23.07 -5.72 0.13
C SER A 53 -23.46 -4.34 0.67
N VAL A 54 -24.31 -3.62 -0.07
CA VAL A 54 -24.82 -2.30 0.35
C VAL A 54 -25.54 -2.40 1.70
N GLU A 55 -26.22 -3.51 1.95
CA GLU A 55 -26.85 -3.84 3.24
C GLU A 55 -25.84 -3.96 4.38
N GLN A 56 -24.73 -4.67 4.16
CA GLN A 56 -23.68 -4.85 5.18
C GLN A 56 -23.02 -3.52 5.51
N VAL A 57 -22.80 -2.66 4.51
CA VAL A 57 -22.24 -1.32 4.71
C VAL A 57 -23.24 -0.43 5.45
N ALA A 58 -24.52 -0.50 5.12
CA ALA A 58 -25.57 0.25 5.82
C ALA A 58 -25.64 -0.13 7.30
N GLY A 59 -25.57 -1.42 7.63
CA GLY A 59 -25.50 -1.91 9.01
C GLY A 59 -24.28 -1.41 9.78
N LEU A 60 -23.09 -1.39 9.16
CA LEU A 60 -21.87 -0.85 9.77
C LEU A 60 -21.93 0.67 10.01
N LEU A 61 -22.61 1.40 9.12
CA LEU A 61 -22.74 2.85 9.18
C LEU A 61 -23.93 3.31 10.02
N GLY A 62 -24.75 2.40 10.56
CA GLY A 62 -25.99 2.73 11.26
C GLY A 62 -27.06 3.36 10.35
N ALA A 63 -26.91 3.23 9.03
CA ALA A 63 -27.87 3.73 8.05
C ALA A 63 -28.96 2.69 7.78
N LYS A 64 -30.19 3.15 7.52
CA LYS A 64 -31.28 2.26 7.09
C LYS A 64 -31.14 1.96 5.59
N PHE A 65 -31.11 0.68 5.24
CA PHE A 65 -31.11 0.25 3.84
C PHE A 65 -32.52 0.36 3.26
N HIS A 66 -32.65 1.06 2.13
CA HIS A 66 -33.89 1.15 1.36
C HIS A 66 -33.68 0.48 -0.01
N PRO A 67 -34.21 -0.73 -0.23
CA PRO A 67 -34.13 -1.37 -1.54
C PRO A 67 -34.93 -0.55 -2.55
N SER A 68 -34.35 -0.28 -3.72
CA SER A 68 -35.08 0.30 -4.84
C SER A 68 -36.02 -0.78 -5.39
N SER A 69 -37.33 -0.66 -5.17
CA SER A 69 -38.31 -1.52 -5.82
C SER A 69 -38.39 -1.20 -7.31
N ASN A 70 -38.29 -2.22 -8.16
CA ASN A 70 -38.78 -2.15 -9.54
C ASN A 70 -40.28 -2.46 -9.57
#